data_AF-A0A157SVR7-F1
#
_entry.id   AF-A0A157SVR7-F1
#
_cell.length_a   1.000
_cell.length_b   1.000
_cell.length_c   1.000
_cell.angle_alpha   90.00
_cell.angle_beta   90.00
_cell.angle_gamma   90.00
#
_symmetry.space_group_name_H-M   'P 1'
#
loop_
_entity.id
_entity.type
_entity.pdbx_description
1 polymer ?
#
loop_
_entity_poly.entity_id
_entity_poly.type
_entity_poly.pdbx_seq_one_letter_code
_entity_poly.pdbx_strand_id
1 'polypeptide(L)'
;MRRIATPTRLQNKFGAGRDGFTNGDLVAGLPATDLEAEWFDAVQEEIATVIEAAGLTLDATNNGQLLAAIQELAKRGVRAHQVFDFGSITDPTPGDDDGFDHLDLGNLS
;
A
#
# COMPACT_ATOMS: atom_id res chain seq x y z
N MET A 1 7.07 10.07 5.67
CA MET A 1 7.77 11.21 5.02
C MET A 1 7.59 12.49 5.84
N ARG A 2 8.62 13.35 5.95
CA ARG A 2 8.54 14.68 6.62
C ARG A 2 8.49 15.84 5.61
N ARG A 3 7.95 16.99 6.04
CA ARG A 3 8.03 18.25 5.28
C ARG A 3 9.36 18.95 5.55
N ILE A 4 9.78 19.81 4.62
CA ILE A 4 10.97 20.65 4.80
C ILE A 4 10.75 21.63 5.95
N ALA A 5 11.71 21.73 6.87
CA ALA A 5 11.59 22.51 8.10
C ALA A 5 12.63 23.65 8.21
N THR A 6 13.42 23.88 7.17
CA THR A 6 14.42 24.95 7.13
C THR A 6 13.78 26.34 7.27
N PRO A 7 14.51 27.37 7.74
CA PRO A 7 13.97 28.74 7.87
C PRO A 7 13.53 29.36 6.54
N THR A 8 14.15 28.97 5.43
CA THR A 8 13.89 29.46 4.06
C THR A 8 12.82 28.65 3.32
N ARG A 9 12.12 27.75 4.01
CA ARG A 9 10.94 27.05 3.46
C ARG A 9 9.83 28.02 3.11
N LEU A 10 9.04 27.68 2.09
CA LEU A 10 7.82 28.42 1.78
C LEU A 10 6.68 27.92 2.67
N GLN A 11 6.29 28.76 3.64
CA GLN A 11 5.22 28.43 4.58
C GLN A 11 3.87 28.29 3.87
N ASN A 12 3.09 27.29 4.29
CA ASN A 12 1.74 27.05 3.81
C ASN A 12 1.59 26.92 2.28
N LYS A 13 2.66 26.55 1.55
CA LYS A 13 2.67 26.43 0.08
C LYS A 13 1.50 25.61 -0.46
N PHE A 14 1.14 24.53 0.24
CA PHE A 14 0.04 23.67 -0.17
C PHE A 14 -1.23 23.89 0.66
N GLY A 15 -1.27 24.83 1.61
CA GLY A 15 -2.37 25.08 2.54
C GLY A 15 -1.89 25.13 4.00
N ALA A 16 -2.80 25.33 4.96
CA ALA A 16 -2.46 25.53 6.37
C ALA A 16 -1.59 24.39 6.95
N GLY A 17 -0.42 24.75 7.49
CA GLY A 17 0.60 23.83 8.01
C GLY A 17 1.37 23.03 6.94
N ARG A 18 1.12 23.29 5.65
CA ARG A 18 1.68 22.54 4.52
C ARG A 18 2.78 23.29 3.79
N ASP A 19 3.91 23.40 4.48
CA ASP A 19 5.12 24.05 3.97
C ASP A 19 5.75 23.26 2.82
N GLY A 20 6.52 23.94 1.98
CA GLY A 20 7.18 23.32 0.83
C GLY A 20 8.40 24.10 0.32
N PHE A 21 8.98 23.60 -0.76
CA PHE A 21 10.16 24.18 -1.39
C PHE A 21 9.81 25.39 -2.26
N THR A 22 10.71 26.36 -2.35
CA THR A 22 10.68 27.45 -3.33
C THR A 22 12.07 27.63 -3.97
N ASN A 23 12.09 28.02 -5.24
CA ASN A 23 13.33 28.43 -5.92
C ASN A 23 13.79 29.83 -5.50
N GLY A 24 13.00 30.51 -4.65
CA GLY A 24 13.18 31.91 -4.33
C GLY A 24 12.67 32.83 -5.45
N ASP A 25 12.73 34.12 -5.16
CA ASP A 25 12.50 35.22 -6.08
C ASP A 25 13.39 36.39 -5.63
N LEU A 26 14.46 36.63 -6.39
CA LEU A 26 15.41 37.71 -6.08
C LEU A 26 14.78 39.10 -6.18
N VAL A 27 13.78 39.28 -7.05
CA VAL A 27 13.09 40.56 -7.23
C VAL A 27 12.19 40.85 -6.04
N ALA A 28 11.51 39.81 -5.52
CA ALA A 28 10.65 39.91 -4.34
C ALA A 28 11.39 39.76 -2.99
N GLY A 29 12.71 39.54 -3.01
CA GLY A 29 13.51 39.32 -1.80
C GLY A 29 13.23 37.98 -1.10
N LEU A 30 12.68 36.99 -1.81
CA LEU A 30 12.39 35.66 -1.29
C LEU A 30 13.61 34.75 -1.54
N PRO A 31 14.28 34.22 -0.50
CA PRO A 31 15.37 33.27 -0.71
C PRO A 31 14.85 31.92 -1.23
N ALA A 32 15.73 31.17 -1.91
CA ALA A 32 15.48 29.77 -2.22
C ALA A 32 15.47 28.92 -0.93
N THR A 33 14.75 27.81 -0.95
CA THR A 33 14.71 26.91 0.20
C THR A 33 16.02 26.17 0.36
N ASP A 34 16.64 26.32 1.52
CA ASP A 34 17.77 25.52 1.95
C ASP A 34 17.34 24.08 2.12
N LEU A 35 18.20 23.17 1.69
CA LEU A 35 17.96 21.74 1.77
C LEU A 35 18.62 21.19 3.04
N GLU A 36 17.95 20.27 3.72
CA GLU A 36 18.42 19.67 4.98
C GLU A 36 18.49 18.14 4.84
N ALA A 37 19.51 17.53 5.45
CA ALA A 37 19.77 16.10 5.35
C ALA A 37 18.57 15.28 5.85
N GLU A 38 17.94 15.71 6.93
CA GLU A 38 16.81 15.03 7.54
C GLU A 38 15.66 14.84 6.55
N TRP A 39 15.43 15.78 5.63
CA TRP A 39 14.40 15.63 4.60
C TRP A 39 14.79 14.57 3.58
N PHE A 40 16.04 14.56 3.11
CA PHE A 40 16.52 13.56 2.16
C PHE A 40 16.58 12.16 2.75
N ASP A 41 17.09 12.03 3.98
CA ASP A 41 17.14 10.78 4.72
C ASP A 41 15.73 10.21 4.88
N ALA A 42 14.74 11.05 5.24
CA ALA A 42 13.36 10.61 5.35
C ALA A 42 12.78 10.14 4.00
N VAL A 43 13.16 10.73 2.86
CA VAL A 43 12.71 10.24 1.55
C VAL A 43 13.40 8.93 1.19
N GLN A 44 14.70 8.82 1.46
CA GLN A 44 15.45 7.59 1.24
C GLN A 44 14.86 6.43 2.05
N GLU A 45 14.65 6.62 3.35
CA GLU A 45 14.16 5.56 4.23
C GLU A 45 12.74 5.11 3.90
N GLU A 46 11.87 6.01 3.42
CA GLU A 46 10.52 5.63 2.96
C GLU A 46 10.59 4.73 1.72
N ILE A 47 11.49 5.03 0.78
CA ILE A 47 11.72 4.18 -0.40
C ILE A 47 12.37 2.85 0.01
N ALA A 48 13.38 2.90 0.86
CA ALA A 48 14.08 1.72 1.36
C ALA A 48 13.12 0.75 2.08
N THR A 49 12.28 1.29 2.96
CA THR A 49 11.28 0.52 3.71
C THR A 49 10.33 -0.24 2.77
N VAL A 50 9.91 0.36 1.65
CA VAL A 50 9.04 -0.34 0.67
C VAL A 50 9.76 -1.53 0.03
N ILE A 51 11.04 -1.37 -0.29
CA ILE A 51 11.87 -2.43 -0.92
C ILE A 51 12.07 -3.58 0.06
N GLU A 52 12.42 -3.27 1.31
CA GLU A 52 12.63 -4.26 2.36
C GLU A 52 11.33 -4.96 2.74
N ALA A 53 10.18 -4.24 2.78
CA ALA A 53 8.86 -4.84 3.01
C ALA A 53 8.46 -5.84 1.91
N ALA A 54 8.93 -5.63 0.67
CA ALA A 54 8.79 -6.60 -0.41
C ALA A 54 9.72 -7.83 -0.25
N GLY A 55 10.57 -7.87 0.78
CA GLY A 55 11.56 -8.93 1.02
C GLY A 55 12.77 -8.86 0.09
N LEU A 56 13.00 -7.70 -0.54
CA LEU A 56 14.17 -7.46 -1.38
C LEU A 56 15.28 -6.80 -0.54
N THR A 57 16.53 -7.01 -0.92
CA THR A 57 17.69 -6.32 -0.33
C THR A 57 18.02 -5.08 -1.13
N LEU A 58 18.38 -3.99 -0.45
CA LEU A 58 18.77 -2.74 -1.10
C LEU A 58 20.05 -2.93 -1.93
N ASP A 59 20.04 -2.39 -3.14
CA ASP A 59 21.17 -2.42 -4.05
C ASP A 59 21.41 -1.02 -4.63
N ALA A 60 22.51 -0.38 -4.22
CA ALA A 60 22.87 0.98 -4.64
C ALA A 60 23.19 1.10 -6.14
N THR A 61 23.38 -0.02 -6.84
CA THR A 61 23.63 -0.05 -8.28
C THR A 61 22.36 -0.26 -9.11
N ASN A 62 21.21 -0.51 -8.44
CA ASN A 62 19.95 -0.85 -9.08
C ASN A 62 18.86 0.21 -8.85
N ASN A 63 18.57 1.00 -9.88
CA ASN A 63 17.49 1.99 -9.85
C ASN A 63 16.09 1.40 -10.11
N GLY A 64 15.98 0.11 -10.42
CA GLY A 64 14.72 -0.61 -10.67
C GLY A 64 14.12 -1.30 -9.44
N GLN A 65 14.83 -1.32 -8.30
CA GLN A 65 14.42 -2.06 -7.10
C GLN A 65 13.08 -1.61 -6.51
N LEU A 66 12.75 -0.31 -6.54
CA LEU A 66 11.45 0.18 -6.07
C LEU A 66 10.31 -0.34 -6.96
N LEU A 67 10.51 -0.37 -8.28
CA LEU A 67 9.52 -0.93 -9.21
C LEU A 67 9.32 -2.43 -8.94
N ALA A 68 10.40 -3.19 -8.78
CA ALA A 68 10.34 -4.60 -8.46
C ALA A 68 9.60 -4.87 -7.14
N ALA A 69 9.87 -4.05 -6.11
CA ALA A 69 9.19 -4.13 -4.81
C ALA A 69 7.68 -3.92 -4.92
N ILE A 70 7.24 -2.89 -5.64
CA ILE A 70 5.82 -2.59 -5.85
C ILE A 70 5.12 -3.76 -6.58
N GLN A 71 5.75 -4.31 -7.62
CA GLN A 71 5.21 -5.45 -8.35
C GLN A 71 5.07 -6.69 -7.46
N GLU A 72 6.03 -6.92 -6.57
CA GLU A 72 6.00 -8.05 -5.64
C GLU A 72 4.90 -7.89 -4.58
N LEU A 73 4.77 -6.71 -3.98
CA LEU A 73 3.71 -6.41 -3.02
C LEU A 73 2.32 -6.54 -3.65
N ALA A 74 2.13 -6.08 -4.88
CA ALA A 74 0.87 -6.22 -5.61
C ALA A 74 0.50 -7.70 -5.85
N LYS A 75 1.47 -8.54 -6.25
CA LYS A 75 1.26 -9.99 -6.43
C LYS A 75 0.82 -10.65 -5.13
N ARG A 76 1.43 -10.29 -4.00
CA ARG A 76 1.07 -10.82 -2.67
C ARG A 76 -0.37 -10.44 -2.27
N GLY A 77 -0.79 -9.21 -2.55
CA GLY A 77 -2.17 -8.77 -2.33
C GLY A 77 -3.19 -9.59 -3.11
N VAL A 78 -2.91 -9.90 -4.38
CA VAL A 78 -3.77 -10.77 -5.20
C VAL A 78 -3.84 -12.19 -4.64
N ARG A 79 -2.70 -12.76 -4.21
CA ARG A 79 -2.66 -14.11 -3.62
C ARG A 79 -3.51 -14.21 -2.36
N ALA A 80 -3.44 -13.20 -1.48
CA ALA A 80 -4.27 -13.16 -0.27
C ALA A 80 -5.78 -13.16 -0.58
N HIS A 81 -6.19 -12.54 -1.69
CA HIS A 81 -7.58 -12.57 -2.16
C HIS A 81 -7.98 -13.95 -2.74
N GLN A 82 -7.08 -14.63 -3.44
CA GLN A 82 -7.36 -15.93 -4.08
C GLN A 82 -7.38 -17.13 -3.12
N VAL A 83 -6.83 -17.01 -1.91
CA VAL A 83 -6.94 -18.09 -0.90
C VAL A 83 -8.37 -18.20 -0.33
N PHE A 84 -9.23 -17.21 -0.56
CA PHE A 84 -10.67 -17.26 -0.24
C PHE A 84 -11.53 -17.84 -1.38
N ASP A 85 -10.97 -18.68 -2.25
CA ASP A 85 -11.74 -19.33 -3.31
C ASP A 85 -12.63 -20.47 -2.74
N PHE A 86 -13.89 -20.50 -3.19
CA PHE A 86 -15.06 -21.23 -2.66
C PHE A 86 -15.00 -22.75 -2.88
N GLY A 87 -13.89 -23.40 -2.49
CA GLY A 87 -13.71 -24.85 -2.62
C GLY A 87 -14.68 -25.74 -1.81
N SER A 88 -15.70 -25.18 -1.13
CA SER A 88 -16.68 -25.95 -0.34
C SER A 88 -18.12 -25.87 -0.86
N ILE A 89 -18.40 -25.23 -1.99
CA ILE A 89 -19.68 -25.47 -2.68
C ILE A 89 -19.43 -26.66 -3.61
N THR A 90 -19.35 -27.85 -3.03
CA THR A 90 -19.64 -29.05 -3.80
C THR A 90 -21.09 -28.91 -4.24
N ASP A 91 -21.28 -28.64 -5.53
CA ASP A 91 -22.54 -28.82 -6.22
C ASP A 91 -23.12 -30.19 -5.81
N PRO A 92 -24.29 -30.28 -5.15
CA PRO A 92 -24.93 -31.57 -4.97
C PRO A 92 -25.19 -32.08 -6.38
N THR A 93 -24.60 -33.23 -6.70
CA THR A 93 -24.76 -33.91 -7.97
C THR A 93 -26.24 -33.85 -8.39
N PRO A 94 -26.59 -33.43 -9.62
CA PRO A 94 -27.98 -33.51 -10.09
C PRO A 94 -28.42 -34.97 -10.05
N GLY A 95 -29.12 -35.37 -8.98
CA GLY A 95 -29.47 -36.76 -8.70
C GLY A 95 -29.61 -37.15 -7.23
N ASP A 96 -29.25 -36.30 -6.26
CA ASP A 96 -29.56 -36.55 -4.85
C ASP A 96 -30.83 -35.76 -4.44
N ASP A 97 -31.96 -36.08 -5.07
CA ASP A 97 -33.30 -35.68 -4.66
C ASP A 97 -33.89 -36.63 -3.60
N ASP A 98 -33.11 -36.97 -2.59
CA ASP A 98 -33.54 -37.85 -1.50
C ASP A 98 -34.22 -37.04 -0.39
N GLY A 99 -35.40 -36.51 -0.74
CA GLY A 99 -36.60 -36.54 0.10
C GLY A 99 -36.47 -36.10 1.56
N PHE A 100 -36.55 -34.79 1.81
CA PHE A 100 -37.11 -34.27 3.07
C PHE A 100 -38.65 -34.37 3.09
N ASP A 101 -39.22 -35.51 2.69
CA ASP A 101 -40.68 -35.72 2.71
C ASP A 101 -41.04 -37.18 2.97
N HIS A 102 -41.12 -37.57 4.24
CA HIS A 102 -42.42 -37.77 4.89
C HIS A 102 -42.20 -37.97 6.40
N LEU A 103 -42.86 -37.16 7.22
CA LEU A 103 -43.11 -37.49 8.61
C LEU A 103 -44.47 -38.19 8.64
N ASP A 104 -44.51 -39.53 8.64
CA ASP A 104 -45.71 -40.26 9.04
C ASP A 104 -45.49 -40.90 10.42
N LEU A 105 -45.96 -40.19 11.43
CA LEU A 105 -46.08 -40.65 12.81
C LEU A 105 -47.31 -41.56 12.90
N GLY A 106 -47.19 -42.82 12.49
CA GLY A 106 -48.35 -43.70 12.47
C GLY A 106 -48.08 -45.18 12.26
N ASN A 107 -47.43 -45.86 13.20
CA ASN A 107 -47.93 -47.15 13.72
C ASN A 107 -47.18 -47.58 15.00
N LEU A 108 -47.78 -47.29 16.15
CA LEU A 108 -47.50 -47.96 17.42
C LEU A 108 -48.50 -49.11 17.57
N SER A 109 -48.06 -50.34 17.33
CA SER A 109 -48.47 -51.58 18.03
C SER A 109 -47.69 -52.77 17.50
#